data_AF-A0A957UY06-F1
#
_entry.id   AF-A0A957UY06-F1
#
_cell.length_a   1.000
_cell.length_b   1.000
_cell.length_c   1.000
_cell.angle_alpha   90.00
_cell.angle_beta   90.00
_cell.angle_gamma   90.00
#
_symmetry.space_group_name_H-M   'P 1'
#
loop_
_entity.id
_entity.type
_entity.pdbx_description
1 polymer ?
#
loop_
_entity_poly.entity_id
_entity_poly.type
_entity_poly.pdbx_seq_one_letter_code
_entity_poly.pdbx_strand_id
1 'polypeptide(L)'
;NPMEPAGFDRELLGMKAGESKEFVLGWPADSQSIYAGKQATFNVTVKSVQAYEKPELNDDFAKLVGPDYETIEDLKKSIRESIEEGERGRAESQYIDKVLDALVEASEIDYPPIVIEDQIDGMMQDMDQRLRQIGIDGMSAFLRQTNQDEEEYREQMRPDATKIALRNLVMSEVVKQESFEIDDAEIEERIKQMVGVDEDGNINESSAALADLLRQGAGRNMILSQLLTEKAVNLLQAAARGEEVPAPKAKVEAAAETENAEAETAADERVSESEAADAE
;
A
#
# COMPACT_ATOMS: atom_id res chain seq x y z
N ASN A 1 11.73 -22.76 -12.50
CA ASN A 1 10.78 -23.40 -13.44
C ASN A 1 10.09 -24.55 -12.71
N PRO A 2 8.78 -24.48 -12.39
CA PRO A 2 8.10 -25.47 -11.54
C PRO A 2 7.98 -26.88 -12.16
N MET A 3 8.50 -27.09 -13.36
CA MET A 3 8.49 -28.38 -14.08
C MET A 3 9.78 -29.20 -13.96
N GLU A 4 10.87 -28.67 -13.39
CA GLU A 4 12.17 -29.33 -13.39
C GLU A 4 12.58 -29.82 -11.99
N PRO A 5 12.99 -31.09 -11.84
CA PRO A 5 13.49 -31.60 -10.56
C PRO A 5 14.89 -31.04 -10.26
N ALA A 6 15.20 -30.87 -8.97
CA ALA A 6 16.51 -30.40 -8.53
C ALA A 6 17.62 -31.32 -9.07
N GLY A 7 18.62 -30.74 -9.73
CA GLY A 7 19.72 -31.48 -10.36
C GLY A 7 19.56 -31.71 -11.87
N PHE A 8 18.42 -31.34 -12.47
CA PHE A 8 18.21 -31.40 -13.93
C PHE A 8 19.29 -30.63 -14.70
N ASP A 9 19.61 -29.40 -14.29
CA ASP A 9 20.65 -28.58 -14.90
C ASP A 9 22.04 -29.24 -14.86
N ARG A 10 22.33 -30.01 -13.81
CA ARG A 10 23.64 -30.68 -13.64
C ARG A 10 23.86 -31.78 -14.67
N GLU A 11 22.80 -32.47 -15.07
CA GLU A 11 22.89 -33.54 -16.07
C GLU A 11 23.13 -33.00 -17.48
N LEU A 12 22.72 -31.75 -17.73
CA LEU A 12 22.92 -31.04 -19.00
C LEU A 12 24.28 -30.33 -19.09
N LEU A 13 25.01 -30.18 -17.97
CA LEU A 13 26.34 -29.59 -17.98
C LEU A 13 27.30 -30.39 -18.86
N GLY A 14 27.96 -29.69 -19.78
CA GLY A 14 28.94 -30.27 -20.70
C GLY A 14 28.36 -30.89 -21.97
N MET A 15 27.03 -30.95 -22.11
CA MET A 15 26.40 -31.38 -23.36
C MET A 15 26.57 -30.34 -24.47
N LYS A 16 26.75 -30.81 -25.71
CA LYS A 16 26.83 -29.96 -26.91
C LYS A 16 25.48 -29.92 -27.64
N ALA A 17 25.33 -28.91 -28.49
CA ALA A 17 24.18 -28.83 -29.41
C ALA A 17 24.13 -30.09 -30.30
N GLY A 18 22.96 -30.71 -30.38
CA GLY A 18 22.70 -31.96 -31.08
C GLY A 18 22.86 -33.22 -30.23
N GLU A 19 23.39 -33.13 -29.01
CA GLU A 19 23.52 -34.29 -28.13
C GLU A 19 22.19 -34.61 -27.42
N SER A 20 21.88 -35.91 -27.36
CA SER A 20 20.75 -36.44 -26.60
C SER A 20 21.28 -37.23 -25.41
N LYS A 21 20.69 -37.01 -24.23
CA LYS A 21 21.02 -37.73 -23.01
C LYS A 21 19.73 -38.18 -22.33
N GLU A 22 19.76 -39.43 -21.86
CA GLU A 22 18.70 -40.01 -21.05
C GLU A 22 19.19 -40.11 -19.60
N PHE A 23 18.43 -39.58 -18.66
CA PHE A 23 18.72 -39.69 -17.24
C PHE A 23 17.43 -39.72 -16.41
N VAL A 24 17.51 -40.30 -15.22
CA VAL A 24 16.37 -40.46 -14.31
C VAL A 24 16.53 -39.50 -13.15
N LEU A 25 15.54 -38.63 -12.94
CA LEU A 25 15.47 -37.75 -11.77
C LEU A 25 14.12 -37.90 -11.08
N GLY A 26 14.13 -37.75 -9.76
CA GLY A 26 12.93 -37.75 -8.95
C GLY A 26 12.68 -36.40 -8.31
N TRP A 27 11.42 -36.10 -8.05
CA TRP A 27 11.08 -34.95 -7.22
C TRP A 27 11.22 -35.33 -5.74
N PRO A 28 11.81 -34.44 -4.91
CA PRO A 28 11.77 -34.57 -3.47
C PRO A 28 10.34 -34.77 -2.95
N ALA A 29 10.18 -35.49 -1.84
CA ALA A 29 8.87 -35.75 -1.23
C ALA A 29 8.21 -34.48 -0.65
N ASP A 30 9.01 -33.46 -0.35
CA ASP A 30 8.61 -32.13 0.14
C ASP A 30 8.41 -31.10 -1.00
N SER A 31 8.47 -31.53 -2.26
CA SER A 31 8.25 -30.65 -3.41
C SER A 31 6.78 -30.24 -3.55
N GLN A 32 6.52 -28.96 -3.86
CA GLN A 32 5.17 -28.45 -4.17
C GLN A 32 4.66 -28.90 -5.56
N SER A 33 5.39 -29.73 -6.29
CA SER A 33 5.01 -30.22 -7.62
C SER A 33 4.04 -31.41 -7.53
N ILE A 34 3.15 -31.55 -8.51
CA ILE A 34 2.25 -32.72 -8.68
C ILE A 34 2.99 -34.06 -8.85
N TYR A 35 4.31 -34.01 -9.05
CA TYR A 35 5.21 -35.15 -9.20
C TYR A 35 6.02 -35.45 -7.94
N ALA A 36 5.75 -34.80 -6.80
CA ALA A 36 6.43 -35.05 -5.52
C ALA A 36 6.52 -36.56 -5.20
N GLY A 37 7.73 -37.04 -4.88
CA GLY A 37 8.00 -38.45 -4.58
C GLY A 37 7.96 -39.40 -5.78
N LYS A 38 7.73 -38.92 -7.01
CA LYS A 38 7.77 -39.73 -8.23
C LYS A 38 9.12 -39.58 -8.94
N GLN A 39 9.52 -40.64 -9.64
CA GLN A 39 10.67 -40.64 -10.54
C GLN A 39 10.20 -40.52 -11.99
N ALA A 40 10.92 -39.73 -12.79
CA ALA A 40 10.70 -39.63 -14.23
C ALA A 40 12.01 -39.81 -14.99
N THR A 41 11.90 -40.47 -16.14
CA THR A 41 12.99 -40.61 -17.11
C THR A 41 12.90 -39.45 -18.10
N PHE A 42 13.94 -38.65 -18.17
CA PHE A 42 14.03 -37.51 -19.08
C PHE A 42 14.89 -37.88 -20.28
N ASN A 43 14.30 -37.76 -21.47
CA ASN A 43 15.00 -37.87 -22.74
C ASN A 43 15.19 -36.46 -23.31
N VAL A 44 16.34 -35.85 -23.02
CA VAL A 44 16.63 -34.45 -23.39
C VAL A 44 17.52 -34.42 -24.62
N THR A 45 17.15 -33.61 -25.60
CA THR A 45 17.99 -33.31 -26.77
C THR A 45 18.30 -31.81 -26.79
N VAL A 46 19.58 -31.46 -26.71
CA VAL A 46 20.02 -30.07 -26.70
C VAL A 46 19.94 -29.54 -28.13
N LYS A 47 18.98 -28.66 -28.44
CA LYS A 47 18.81 -28.12 -29.80
C LYS A 47 19.86 -27.06 -30.13
N SER A 48 20.17 -26.20 -29.17
CA SER A 48 21.16 -25.14 -29.29
C SER A 48 21.78 -24.87 -27.93
N VAL A 49 23.04 -24.48 -27.94
CA VAL A 49 23.73 -23.93 -26.76
C VAL A 49 24.08 -22.51 -27.13
N GLN A 50 23.50 -21.55 -26.40
CA GLN A 50 23.80 -20.14 -26.56
C GLN A 50 24.57 -19.69 -25.33
N ALA A 51 25.66 -18.96 -25.54
CA ALA A 51 26.36 -18.29 -24.45
C ALA A 51 25.74 -16.90 -24.26
N TYR A 52 25.43 -16.55 -23.01
CA TYR A 52 25.13 -15.17 -22.68
C TYR A 52 26.44 -14.38 -22.66
N GLU A 53 26.73 -13.68 -23.75
CA GLU A 53 27.81 -12.71 -23.76
C GLU A 53 27.35 -11.47 -23.02
N LYS A 54 27.97 -11.20 -21.87
CA LYS A 54 27.71 -9.98 -21.10
C LYS A 54 28.08 -8.79 -21.98
N PRO A 55 27.14 -7.90 -22.32
CA PRO A 55 27.47 -6.71 -23.09
C PRO A 55 28.49 -5.85 -22.35
N GLU A 56 29.37 -5.20 -23.10
CA GLU A 56 30.24 -4.19 -22.52
C GLU A 56 29.40 -2.99 -22.05
N LEU A 57 29.74 -2.44 -20.89
CA LEU A 57 29.05 -1.28 -20.33
C LEU A 57 29.52 0.00 -21.03
N ASN A 58 29.03 0.21 -22.25
CA ASN A 58 29.36 1.33 -23.13
C ASN A 58 28.07 2.09 -23.56
N ASP A 59 28.23 3.10 -24.40
CA ASP A 59 27.10 3.94 -24.84
C ASP A 59 26.10 3.15 -25.71
N ASP A 60 26.55 2.13 -26.44
CA ASP A 60 25.66 1.24 -27.19
C ASP A 60 24.77 0.40 -26.25
N PHE A 61 25.31 0.00 -25.10
CA PHE A 61 24.52 -0.64 -24.04
C PHE A 61 23.52 0.32 -23.41
N ALA A 62 23.89 1.58 -23.19
CA ALA A 62 22.96 2.59 -22.66
C ALA A 62 21.74 2.76 -23.57
N LYS A 63 21.98 2.89 -24.88
CA LYS A 63 20.92 3.00 -25.91
C LYS A 63 20.06 1.75 -26.03
N LEU A 64 20.57 0.58 -25.66
CA LEU A 64 19.79 -0.66 -25.62
C LEU A 64 18.79 -0.67 -24.45
N VAL A 65 19.10 0.00 -23.35
CA VAL A 65 18.24 0.06 -22.15
C VAL A 65 17.03 0.98 -22.36
N GLY A 66 17.20 2.07 -23.11
CA GLY A 66 16.10 2.97 -23.40
C GLY A 66 16.50 4.14 -24.31
N PRO A 67 15.51 4.78 -24.97
CA PRO A 67 15.75 5.92 -25.85
C PRO A 67 16.27 7.16 -25.11
N ASP A 68 16.07 7.23 -23.79
CA ASP A 68 16.44 8.38 -22.95
C ASP A 68 17.92 8.35 -22.49
N TYR A 69 18.67 7.29 -22.82
CA TYR A 69 20.06 7.11 -22.38
C TYR A 69 21.02 7.13 -23.57
N GLU A 70 21.61 8.29 -23.85
CA GLU A 70 22.58 8.44 -24.95
C GLU A 70 23.96 7.89 -24.58
N THR A 71 24.35 7.98 -23.31
CA THR A 71 25.65 7.53 -22.79
C THR A 71 25.53 6.62 -21.57
N ILE A 72 26.58 5.85 -21.29
CA ILE A 72 26.67 5.05 -20.06
C ILE A 72 26.65 5.93 -18.78
N GLU A 73 27.07 7.19 -18.89
CA GLU A 73 27.03 8.14 -17.77
C GLU A 73 25.59 8.58 -17.48
N ASP A 74 24.78 8.83 -18.51
CA ASP A 74 23.36 9.19 -18.36
C ASP A 74 22.59 8.04 -17.69
N LEU A 75 22.83 6.81 -18.13
CA LEU A 75 22.23 5.62 -17.52
C LEU A 75 22.65 5.49 -16.04
N LYS A 76 23.93 5.67 -15.72
CA LYS A 76 24.41 5.62 -14.33
C LYS A 76 23.82 6.74 -13.47
N LYS A 77 23.67 7.93 -14.04
CA LYS A 77 23.08 9.08 -13.34
C LYS A 77 21.62 8.82 -13.02
N SER A 78 20.83 8.36 -13.99
CA SER A 78 19.42 8.02 -13.77
C SER A 78 19.25 6.90 -12.75
N ILE A 79 20.07 5.84 -12.80
CA ILE A 79 20.05 4.78 -11.79
C ILE A 79 20.38 5.35 -10.41
N ARG A 80 21.38 6.23 -10.31
CA ARG A 80 21.74 6.88 -9.05
C ARG A 80 20.58 7.72 -8.53
N GLU A 81 19.97 8.55 -9.37
CA GLU A 81 18.84 9.40 -9.00
C GLU A 81 17.65 8.55 -8.53
N SER A 82 17.33 7.46 -9.23
CA SER A 82 16.28 6.52 -8.83
C SER A 82 16.55 5.86 -7.47
N ILE A 83 17.81 5.46 -7.21
CA ILE A 83 18.22 4.91 -5.91
C ILE A 83 18.15 6.00 -4.83
N GLU A 84 18.66 7.19 -5.10
CA GLU A 84 18.65 8.32 -4.15
C GLU A 84 17.22 8.74 -3.80
N GLU A 85 16.31 8.80 -4.77
CA GLU A 85 14.90 9.09 -4.57
C GLU A 85 14.22 7.99 -3.73
N GLY A 86 14.47 6.72 -4.06
CA GLY A 86 13.96 5.58 -3.29
C GLY A 86 14.46 5.56 -1.85
N GLU A 87 15.75 5.83 -1.63
CA GLU A 87 16.35 5.89 -0.29
C GLU A 87 15.89 7.14 0.48
N ARG A 88 15.72 8.28 -0.18
CA ARG A 88 15.16 9.49 0.45
C ARG A 88 13.74 9.23 0.92
N GLY A 89 12.88 8.64 0.07
CA GLY A 89 11.52 8.28 0.45
C GLY A 89 11.49 7.30 1.62
N ARG A 90 12.35 6.27 1.62
CA ARG A 90 12.48 5.33 2.74
C ARG A 90 12.90 6.02 4.04
N ALA A 91 13.91 6.89 3.97
CA ALA A 91 14.40 7.62 5.13
C ALA A 91 13.33 8.55 5.71
N GLU A 92 12.58 9.23 4.84
CA GLU A 92 11.47 10.09 5.25
C GLU A 92 10.33 9.29 5.91
N SER A 93 9.89 8.19 5.30
CA SER A 93 8.87 7.31 5.90
C SER A 93 9.31 6.78 7.26
N GLN A 94 10.56 6.30 7.38
CA GLN A 94 11.10 5.83 8.66
C GLN A 94 11.20 6.93 9.71
N TYR A 95 11.48 8.17 9.29
CA TYR A 95 11.52 9.31 10.19
C TYR A 95 10.11 9.63 10.69
N ILE A 96 9.12 9.72 9.80
CA ILE A 96 7.71 9.94 10.15
C ILE A 96 7.22 8.84 11.10
N ASP A 97 7.52 7.58 10.79
CA ASP A 97 7.19 6.43 11.64
C ASP A 97 7.71 6.59 13.07
N LYS A 98 8.96 7.03 13.24
CA LYS A 98 9.56 7.27 14.56
C LYS A 98 8.93 8.46 15.28
N VAL A 99 8.59 9.52 14.56
CA VAL A 99 7.90 10.68 15.14
C VAL A 99 6.51 10.27 15.65
N LEU A 100 5.77 9.48 14.86
CA LEU A 100 4.46 8.98 15.26
C LEU A 100 4.57 8.00 16.43
N ASP A 101 5.58 7.12 16.46
CA ASP A 101 5.81 6.22 17.58
C ASP A 101 6.08 7.00 18.88
N ALA A 102 6.95 8.01 18.82
CA ALA A 102 7.21 8.87 19.97
C ALA A 102 5.96 9.64 20.43
N LEU A 103 5.12 10.06 19.49
CA LEU A 103 3.88 10.76 19.82
C LEU A 103 2.85 9.81 20.47
N VAL A 104 2.74 8.58 19.97
CA VAL A 104 1.90 7.53 20.59
C VAL A 104 2.39 7.22 22.00
N GLU A 105 3.69 7.07 22.22
CA GLU A 105 4.28 6.82 23.55
C GLU A 105 4.06 7.98 24.54
N ALA A 106 4.00 9.21 24.04
CA ALA A 106 3.75 10.40 24.84
C ALA A 106 2.26 10.68 25.10
N SER A 107 1.35 9.96 24.44
CA SER A 107 -0.09 10.21 24.49
C SER A 107 -0.83 9.16 25.33
N GLU A 108 -1.90 9.57 26.00
CA GLU A 108 -2.85 8.65 26.62
C GLU A 108 -4.00 8.41 25.64
N ILE A 109 -4.15 7.17 25.16
CA ILE A 109 -5.11 6.82 24.11
C ILE A 109 -6.09 5.79 24.68
N ASP A 110 -7.35 6.20 24.80
CA ASP A 110 -8.47 5.28 25.06
C ASP A 110 -9.16 4.94 23.74
N TYR A 111 -9.32 3.65 23.46
CA TYR A 111 -9.91 3.18 22.21
C TYR A 111 -10.67 1.86 22.42
N PRO A 112 -11.82 1.68 21.74
CA PRO A 112 -12.54 0.43 21.81
C PRO A 112 -11.78 -0.68 21.05
N PRO A 113 -11.83 -1.94 21.50
CA PRO A 113 -11.12 -3.05 20.86
C PRO A 113 -11.46 -3.23 19.37
N ILE A 114 -12.68 -2.83 18.97
CA ILE A 114 -13.15 -2.91 17.59
C ILE A 114 -12.28 -2.12 16.61
N VAL A 115 -11.61 -1.04 17.05
CA VAL A 115 -10.71 -0.26 16.19
C VAL A 115 -9.56 -1.12 15.67
N ILE A 116 -9.07 -2.05 16.49
CA ILE A 116 -7.99 -2.95 16.09
C ILE A 116 -8.52 -4.02 15.14
N GLU A 117 -9.73 -4.54 15.38
CA GLU A 117 -10.35 -5.51 14.48
C GLU A 117 -10.64 -4.92 13.10
N ASP A 118 -11.18 -3.70 13.04
CA ASP A 118 -11.43 -2.99 11.78
C ASP A 118 -10.12 -2.75 11.02
N GLN A 119 -9.03 -2.44 11.73
CA GLN A 119 -7.71 -2.27 11.12
C GLN A 119 -7.16 -3.60 10.57
N ILE A 120 -7.35 -4.71 11.29
CA ILE A 120 -6.98 -6.05 10.81
C ILE A 120 -7.80 -6.41 9.57
N ASP A 121 -9.10 -6.15 9.58
CA ASP A 121 -10.00 -6.40 8.44
C ASP A 121 -9.56 -5.61 7.21
N GLY A 122 -9.22 -4.33 7.39
CA GLY A 122 -8.67 -3.50 6.32
C GLY A 122 -7.37 -4.06 5.74
N MET A 123 -6.42 -4.45 6.60
CA MET A 123 -5.16 -5.05 6.13
C MET A 123 -5.37 -6.39 5.41
N MET A 124 -6.32 -7.20 5.87
CA MET A 124 -6.71 -8.46 5.23
C MET A 124 -7.33 -8.20 3.85
N GLN A 125 -8.18 -7.19 3.72
CA GLN A 125 -8.81 -6.80 2.46
C GLN A 125 -7.78 -6.24 1.46
N ASP A 126 -6.85 -5.40 1.92
CA ASP A 126 -5.76 -4.88 1.09
C ASP A 126 -4.89 -6.01 0.53
N MET A 127 -4.58 -6.99 1.38
CA MET A 127 -3.84 -8.16 0.96
C MET A 127 -4.63 -9.05 0.00
N ASP A 128 -5.94 -9.27 0.23
CA ASP A 128 -6.82 -9.99 -0.70
C ASP A 128 -6.79 -9.34 -2.09
N GLN A 129 -6.89 -8.02 -2.17
CA GLN A 129 -6.81 -7.27 -3.43
C GLN A 129 -5.46 -7.47 -4.13
N ARG A 130 -4.34 -7.36 -3.39
CA ARG A 130 -2.99 -7.59 -3.95
C ARG A 130 -2.81 -9.02 -4.45
N LEU A 131 -3.33 -10.00 -3.72
CA LEU A 131 -3.29 -11.42 -4.11
C LEU A 131 -4.07 -11.66 -5.42
N ARG A 132 -5.25 -11.06 -5.55
CA ARG A 132 -6.05 -11.12 -6.78
C ARG A 132 -5.32 -10.50 -7.97
N GLN A 133 -4.61 -9.39 -7.77
CA GLN A 133 -3.84 -8.74 -8.83
C GLN A 133 -2.71 -9.62 -9.37
N ILE A 134 -2.11 -10.47 -8.54
CA ILE A 134 -1.07 -11.43 -8.96
C ILE A 134 -1.63 -12.79 -9.39
N GLY A 135 -2.95 -12.90 -9.55
CA GLY A 135 -3.63 -14.10 -10.06
C GLY A 135 -3.88 -15.19 -9.02
N ILE A 136 -3.75 -14.88 -7.73
CA ILE A 136 -4.16 -15.77 -6.63
C ILE A 136 -5.63 -15.50 -6.32
N ASP A 137 -6.43 -16.54 -6.13
CA ASP A 137 -7.88 -16.42 -5.89
C ASP A 137 -8.21 -16.00 -4.44
N GLY A 138 -7.71 -14.82 -4.07
CA GLY A 138 -7.93 -14.17 -2.79
C GLY A 138 -7.19 -14.80 -1.61
N MET A 139 -7.47 -14.23 -0.44
CA MET A 139 -6.85 -14.58 0.84
C MET A 139 -7.09 -16.06 1.20
N SER A 140 -8.31 -16.58 0.96
CA SER A 140 -8.63 -17.97 1.29
C SER A 140 -7.78 -18.99 0.53
N ALA A 141 -7.42 -18.70 -0.73
CA ALA A 141 -6.55 -19.57 -1.52
C ALA A 141 -5.11 -19.48 -1.02
N PHE A 142 -4.66 -18.29 -0.65
CA PHE A 142 -3.34 -18.06 -0.07
C PHE A 142 -3.15 -18.82 1.27
N LEU A 143 -4.10 -18.71 2.20
CA LEU A 143 -4.06 -19.41 3.49
C LEU A 143 -4.05 -20.94 3.31
N ARG A 144 -4.83 -21.48 2.36
CA ARG A 144 -4.78 -22.91 2.02
C ARG A 144 -3.42 -23.35 1.45
N GLN A 145 -2.81 -22.53 0.61
CA GLN A 145 -1.51 -22.85 0.00
C GLN A 145 -0.37 -22.82 1.03
N THR A 146 -0.46 -21.92 2.00
CA THR A 146 0.53 -21.76 3.07
C THR A 146 0.25 -22.64 4.29
N ASN A 147 -0.88 -23.36 4.31
CA ASN A 147 -1.36 -24.13 5.46
C ASN A 147 -1.46 -23.29 6.75
N GLN A 148 -1.89 -22.04 6.62
CA GLN A 148 -2.13 -21.14 7.76
C GLN A 148 -3.62 -21.05 8.04
N ASP A 149 -3.97 -20.96 9.33
CA ASP A 149 -5.32 -20.64 9.77
C ASP A 149 -5.55 -19.12 9.72
N GLU A 150 -6.78 -18.72 9.43
CA GLU A 150 -7.13 -17.29 9.33
C GLU A 150 -7.01 -16.57 10.68
N GLU A 151 -7.44 -17.20 11.77
CA GLU A 151 -7.36 -16.62 13.12
C GLU A 151 -5.90 -16.47 13.55
N GLU A 152 -5.07 -17.49 13.29
CA GLU A 152 -3.63 -17.42 13.55
C GLU A 152 -2.97 -16.29 12.74
N TYR A 153 -3.35 -16.13 11.47
CA TYR A 153 -2.82 -15.07 10.62
C TYR A 153 -3.24 -13.68 11.12
N ARG A 154 -4.50 -13.51 11.54
CA ARG A 154 -4.98 -12.26 12.14
C ARG A 154 -4.23 -11.90 13.42
N GLU A 155 -3.98 -12.88 14.29
CA GLU A 155 -3.20 -12.67 15.52
C GLU A 155 -1.74 -12.30 15.22
N GLN A 156 -1.14 -12.83 14.14
CA GLN A 156 0.18 -12.39 13.68
C GLN A 156 0.18 -10.94 13.20
N MET A 157 -0.92 -10.46 12.61
CA MET A 157 -1.06 -9.07 12.15
C MET A 157 -1.43 -8.10 13.27
N ARG A 158 -2.00 -8.58 14.38
CA ARG A 158 -2.51 -7.74 15.48
C ARG A 158 -1.49 -6.73 16.01
N PRO A 159 -0.19 -7.03 16.22
CA PRO A 159 0.78 -6.04 16.68
C PRO A 159 0.95 -4.87 15.70
N ASP A 160 1.06 -5.18 14.41
CA ASP A 160 1.21 -4.18 13.35
C ASP A 160 -0.07 -3.37 13.17
N ALA A 161 -1.23 -4.04 13.20
CA ALA A 161 -2.54 -3.40 13.16
C ALA A 161 -2.74 -2.46 14.35
N THR A 162 -2.35 -2.88 15.56
CA THR A 162 -2.42 -2.04 16.76
C THR A 162 -1.57 -0.78 16.59
N LYS A 163 -0.34 -0.95 16.09
CA LYS A 163 0.55 0.18 15.83
C LYS A 163 -0.04 1.16 14.82
N ILE A 164 -0.57 0.67 13.70
CA ILE A 164 -1.18 1.50 12.65
C ILE A 164 -2.44 2.20 13.17
N ALA A 165 -3.32 1.48 13.86
CA ALA A 165 -4.54 2.03 14.44
C ALA A 165 -4.26 3.16 15.43
N LEU A 166 -3.31 2.97 16.35
CA LEU A 166 -2.91 3.99 17.32
C LEU A 166 -2.33 5.24 16.64
N ARG A 167 -1.44 5.05 15.65
CA ARG A 167 -0.89 6.16 14.87
C ARG A 167 -1.98 6.93 14.12
N ASN A 168 -2.95 6.23 13.54
CA ASN A 168 -4.08 6.86 12.85
C ASN A 168 -4.97 7.66 13.81
N LEU A 169 -5.24 7.14 15.00
CA LEU A 169 -6.01 7.85 16.03
C LEU A 169 -5.32 9.15 16.43
N VAL A 170 -4.02 9.08 16.76
CA VAL A 170 -3.22 10.25 17.12
C VAL A 170 -3.16 11.26 15.97
N MET A 171 -2.92 10.80 14.74
CA MET A 171 -2.90 11.66 13.57
C MET A 171 -4.24 12.36 13.36
N SER A 172 -5.35 11.63 13.52
CA SER A 172 -6.70 12.20 13.39
C SER A 172 -6.96 13.29 14.42
N GLU A 173 -6.41 13.14 15.63
CA GLU A 173 -6.53 14.13 16.70
C GLU A 173 -5.67 15.36 16.41
N VAL A 174 -4.45 15.19 15.90
CA VAL A 174 -3.59 16.31 15.44
C VAL A 174 -4.30 17.12 14.35
N VAL A 175 -4.88 16.44 13.35
CA VAL A 175 -5.64 17.11 12.28
C VAL A 175 -6.82 17.91 12.84
N LYS A 176 -7.56 17.35 13.82
CA LYS A 176 -8.69 18.05 14.48
C LYS A 176 -8.23 19.26 15.29
N GLN A 177 -7.16 19.12 16.07
CA GLN A 177 -6.66 20.18 16.95
C GLN A 177 -6.08 21.36 16.16
N GLU A 178 -5.35 21.08 15.08
CA GLU A 178 -4.74 22.12 14.25
C GLU A 178 -5.73 22.79 13.30
N SER A 179 -6.87 22.13 13.01
CA SER A 179 -7.94 22.66 12.15
C SER A 179 -7.41 23.25 10.85
N PHE A 180 -6.62 22.46 10.12
CA PHE A 180 -5.99 22.90 8.88
C PHE A 180 -7.04 23.38 7.86
N GLU A 181 -6.86 24.60 7.37
CA GLU A 181 -7.64 25.11 6.25
C GLU A 181 -7.00 24.63 4.95
N ILE A 182 -7.81 24.04 4.07
CA ILE A 182 -7.42 23.68 2.70
C ILE A 182 -8.25 24.56 1.79
N ASP A 183 -7.56 25.35 0.96
CA ASP A 183 -8.23 26.15 -0.05
C ASP A 183 -8.56 25.32 -1.30
N ASP A 184 -9.48 25.82 -2.12
CA ASP A 184 -9.88 25.13 -3.35
C ASP A 184 -8.73 25.09 -4.39
N ALA A 185 -7.71 25.94 -4.26
CA ALA A 185 -6.56 25.96 -5.17
C ALA A 185 -5.62 24.78 -4.90
N GLU A 186 -5.38 24.43 -3.63
CA GLU A 186 -4.64 23.25 -3.21
C GLU A 186 -5.34 21.96 -3.67
N ILE A 187 -6.67 21.92 -3.59
CA ILE A 187 -7.47 20.80 -4.09
C ILE A 187 -7.34 20.69 -5.59
N GLU A 188 -7.47 21.80 -6.32
CA GLU A 188 -7.34 21.81 -7.78
C GLU A 188 -5.93 21.40 -8.23
N GLU A 189 -4.89 21.84 -7.51
CA GLU A 189 -3.51 21.44 -7.77
C GLU A 189 -3.31 19.94 -7.52
N ARG A 190 -3.87 19.39 -6.44
CA ARG A 190 -3.86 17.94 -6.21
C ARG A 190 -4.57 17.18 -7.32
N ILE A 191 -5.71 17.68 -7.80
CA ILE A 191 -6.45 17.06 -8.91
C ILE A 191 -5.56 17.03 -10.15
N LYS A 192 -4.92 18.15 -10.51
CA LYS A 192 -3.98 18.21 -11.64
C LYS A 192 -2.85 17.20 -11.52
N GLN A 193 -2.26 17.06 -10.33
CA GLN A 193 -1.21 16.05 -10.08
C GLN A 193 -1.71 14.62 -10.26
N MET A 194 -2.96 14.32 -9.86
CA MET A 194 -3.53 12.99 -9.98
C MET A 194 -3.94 12.62 -11.41
N VAL A 195 -4.49 13.57 -12.17
CA VAL A 195 -5.06 13.30 -13.50
C VAL A 195 -4.11 13.61 -14.66
N GLY A 196 -3.00 14.29 -14.36
CA GLY A 196 -2.05 14.80 -15.33
C GLY A 196 -2.53 16.07 -16.03
N VAL A 197 -1.58 16.89 -16.46
CA VAL A 197 -1.83 18.12 -17.22
C VAL A 197 -1.18 18.05 -18.61
N ASP A 198 -1.69 18.82 -19.55
CA ASP A 198 -1.06 19.08 -20.85
C ASP A 198 0.17 19.99 -20.71
N GLU A 199 0.84 20.25 -21.84
CA GLU A 199 2.01 21.14 -21.91
C GLU A 199 1.68 22.58 -21.46
N ASP A 200 0.40 22.98 -21.50
CA ASP A 200 -0.09 24.29 -21.10
C ASP A 200 -0.55 24.33 -19.62
N GLY A 201 -0.43 23.22 -18.89
CA GLY A 201 -0.79 23.12 -17.46
C GLY A 201 -2.29 22.94 -17.18
N ASN A 202 -3.08 22.59 -18.19
CA ASN A 202 -4.50 22.33 -18.09
C ASN A 202 -4.78 20.82 -18.05
N ILE A 203 -5.91 20.45 -17.44
CA ILE A 203 -6.33 19.06 -17.39
C ILE A 203 -6.74 18.60 -18.79
N ASN A 204 -6.14 17.51 -19.25
CA ASN A 204 -6.48 16.88 -20.53
C ASN A 204 -7.98 16.61 -20.65
N GLU A 205 -8.57 16.83 -21.83
CA GLU A 205 -10.00 16.55 -22.06
C GLU A 205 -10.38 15.09 -21.74
N SER A 206 -9.47 14.15 -22.00
CA SER A 206 -9.65 12.72 -21.66
C SER A 206 -9.76 12.47 -20.15
N SER A 207 -9.18 13.34 -19.34
CA SER A 207 -9.14 13.26 -17.89
C SER A 207 -10.15 14.20 -17.22
N ALA A 208 -10.83 15.06 -17.98
CA ALA A 208 -11.76 16.06 -17.45
C ALA A 208 -12.91 15.42 -16.66
N ALA A 209 -13.48 14.31 -17.15
CA ALA A 209 -14.54 13.59 -16.45
C ALA A 209 -14.08 13.01 -15.11
N LEU A 210 -12.81 12.55 -15.03
CA LEU A 210 -12.21 12.09 -13.78
C LEU A 210 -11.93 13.27 -12.82
N ALA A 211 -11.43 14.39 -13.34
CA ALA A 211 -11.24 15.60 -12.56
C ALA A 211 -12.55 16.10 -11.95
N ASP A 212 -13.64 16.12 -12.72
CA ASP A 212 -14.96 16.53 -12.22
C ASP A 212 -15.48 15.59 -11.12
N LEU A 213 -15.23 14.29 -11.25
CA LEU A 213 -15.51 13.31 -10.19
C LEU A 213 -14.69 13.61 -8.92
N LEU A 214 -13.41 13.95 -9.07
CA LEU A 214 -12.52 14.28 -7.96
C LEU A 214 -12.86 15.63 -7.31
N ARG A 215 -13.46 16.57 -8.05
CA ARG A 215 -13.97 17.83 -7.51
C ARG A 215 -15.22 17.64 -6.64
N GLN A 216 -15.91 16.50 -6.72
CA GLN A 216 -17.22 16.30 -6.11
C GLN A 216 -17.28 15.08 -5.19
N GLY A 217 -18.22 15.11 -4.23
CA GLY A 217 -18.59 13.97 -3.38
C GLY A 217 -17.41 13.24 -2.75
N ALA A 218 -17.36 11.92 -2.94
CA ALA A 218 -16.34 11.04 -2.36
C ALA A 218 -14.91 11.36 -2.85
N GLY A 219 -14.75 11.76 -4.11
CA GLY A 219 -13.44 12.11 -4.66
C GLY A 219 -12.84 13.34 -3.96
N ARG A 220 -13.68 14.37 -3.73
CA ARG A 220 -13.26 15.58 -3.02
C ARG A 220 -12.88 15.28 -1.58
N ASN A 221 -13.67 14.46 -0.89
CA ASN A 221 -13.40 14.08 0.49
C ASN A 221 -12.10 13.27 0.63
N MET A 222 -11.80 12.41 -0.35
CA MET A 222 -10.53 11.68 -0.40
C MET A 222 -9.35 12.65 -0.52
N ILE A 223 -9.42 13.62 -1.43
CA ILE A 223 -8.36 14.63 -1.62
C ILE A 223 -8.17 15.48 -0.36
N LEU A 224 -9.28 15.93 0.25
CA LEU A 224 -9.23 16.65 1.51
C LEU A 224 -8.51 15.85 2.59
N SER A 225 -8.90 14.59 2.79
CA SER A 225 -8.29 13.71 3.80
C SER A 225 -6.78 13.56 3.57
N GLN A 226 -6.36 13.37 2.31
CA GLN A 226 -4.95 13.28 1.97
C GLN A 226 -4.18 14.58 2.25
N LEU A 227 -4.73 15.74 1.88
CA LEU A 227 -4.11 17.04 2.10
C LEU A 227 -4.02 17.38 3.60
N LEU A 228 -5.05 17.07 4.38
CA LEU A 228 -5.03 17.24 5.84
C LEU A 228 -3.94 16.37 6.48
N THR A 229 -3.86 15.11 6.04
CA THR A 229 -2.84 14.17 6.53
C THR A 229 -1.43 14.65 6.18
N GLU A 230 -1.21 15.15 4.97
CA GLU A 230 0.08 15.68 4.55
C GLU A 230 0.48 16.93 5.36
N LYS A 231 -0.45 17.87 5.58
CA LYS A 231 -0.20 19.04 6.44
C LYS A 231 0.14 18.63 7.87
N ALA A 232 -0.57 17.66 8.42
CA ALA A 232 -0.30 17.14 9.76
C ALA A 232 1.08 16.46 9.85
N VAL A 233 1.44 15.64 8.86
CA VAL A 233 2.77 15.02 8.78
C VAL A 233 3.86 16.07 8.69
N ASN A 234 3.70 17.09 7.84
CA ASN A 234 4.67 18.17 7.69
C ASN A 234 4.85 18.96 8.99
N LEU A 235 3.75 19.25 9.70
CA LEU A 235 3.77 19.89 11.01
C LEU A 235 4.53 19.04 12.04
N LEU A 236 4.25 17.73 12.10
CA LEU A 236 4.95 16.81 13.00
C LEU A 236 6.44 16.68 12.66
N GLN A 237 6.80 16.69 11.37
CA GLN A 237 8.19 16.68 10.95
C GLN A 237 8.93 17.96 11.38
N ALA A 238 8.32 19.13 11.18
CA ALA A 238 8.88 20.42 11.58
C ALA A 238 9.06 20.48 13.11
N ALA A 239 8.04 20.04 13.86
CA ALA A 239 8.08 19.94 15.31
C ALA A 239 9.24 19.05 15.80
N ALA A 240 9.39 17.87 15.19
CA ALA A 240 10.45 16.93 15.54
C ALA A 240 11.86 17.43 15.17
N ARG A 241 11.99 18.32 14.18
CA ARG A 241 13.24 19.01 13.83
C ARG A 241 13.55 20.20 14.74
N GLY A 242 12.64 20.57 15.65
CA GLY A 242 12.79 21.72 16.55
C GLY A 242 12.52 23.07 15.88
N GLU A 243 11.81 23.08 14.75
CA GLU A 243 11.38 24.29 14.06
C GLU A 243 10.18 24.93 14.79
N GLU A 244 9.98 26.24 14.65
CA GLU A 244 8.82 26.92 15.25
C GLU A 244 7.53 26.45 14.58
N VAL A 245 6.73 25.68 15.31
CA VAL A 245 5.43 25.21 14.88
C VAL A 245 4.41 26.31 15.15
N PRO A 246 3.57 26.70 14.16
CA PRO A 246 2.48 27.65 14.41
C PRO A 246 1.57 27.10 15.51
N ALA A 247 1.15 27.97 16.43
CA ALA A 247 0.27 27.55 17.52
C ALA A 247 -1.08 27.05 16.95
N PRO A 248 -1.65 25.96 17.52
CA PRO A 248 -2.94 25.44 17.09
C PRO A 248 -3.99 26.53 17.07
N LYS A 249 -4.74 26.62 15.97
CA LYS A 249 -5.90 27.51 15.87
C LYS A 249 -6.98 26.97 16.82
N ALA A 250 -7.00 27.53 18.03
CA ALA A 250 -7.88 27.24 19.16
C ALA A 250 -9.15 26.39 18.91
N LYS A 251 -9.28 25.33 19.72
CA LYS A 251 -10.47 24.51 20.07
C LYS A 251 -11.82 25.02 19.56
N VAL A 252 -12.48 24.20 18.74
CA VAL A 252 -13.96 24.15 18.66
C VAL A 252 -14.49 23.34 19.86
N GLU A 253 -14.32 23.87 21.07
CA GLU A 253 -15.15 23.49 22.23
C GLU A 253 -16.39 24.40 22.21
N ALA A 254 -17.46 23.94 21.54
CA ALA A 254 -18.88 24.30 21.74
C ALA A 254 -19.69 24.14 20.43
N ALA A 255 -19.96 22.90 20.04
CA ALA A 255 -21.06 22.61 19.10
C ALA A 255 -21.67 21.20 19.29
N ALA A 256 -21.00 20.29 20.01
CA ALA A 256 -21.51 18.93 20.24
C ALA A 256 -22.54 18.81 21.38
N GLU A 257 -22.79 19.85 22.18
CA GLU A 257 -23.78 19.80 23.28
C GLU A 257 -25.18 20.32 22.92
N THR A 258 -25.42 20.85 21.71
CA THR A 258 -26.76 21.33 21.32
C THR A 258 -27.55 20.39 20.43
N GLU A 259 -26.97 19.33 19.86
CA GLU A 259 -27.73 18.39 19.02
C GLU A 259 -28.30 17.18 19.81
N ASN A 260 -27.75 16.89 21.00
CA ASN A 260 -28.26 15.80 21.84
C ASN A 260 -29.42 16.19 22.76
N ALA A 261 -29.72 17.49 22.91
CA ALA A 261 -30.83 17.98 23.73
C ALA A 261 -32.17 18.04 22.96
N GLU A 262 -32.17 18.12 21.62
CA GLU A 262 -33.40 18.06 20.82
C GLU A 262 -33.80 16.62 20.43
N ALA A 263 -32.86 15.67 20.46
CA ALA A 263 -33.16 14.25 20.22
C ALA A 263 -33.82 13.57 21.44
N GLU A 264 -33.51 14.01 22.66
CA GLU A 264 -34.07 13.41 23.88
C GLU A 264 -35.51 13.93 24.16
N THR A 265 -35.85 15.16 23.79
CA THR A 265 -37.22 15.67 23.92
C THR A 265 -38.19 15.14 22.86
N ALA A 266 -37.70 14.76 21.67
CA ALA A 266 -38.54 14.18 20.61
C ALA A 266 -38.82 12.67 20.80
N ALA A 267 -38.01 11.97 21.62
CA ALA A 267 -38.23 10.58 21.95
C ALA A 267 -39.27 10.39 23.08
N ASP A 268 -39.34 11.32 24.04
CA ASP A 268 -40.27 11.22 25.18
C ASP A 268 -41.73 11.56 24.77
N GLU A 269 -41.95 12.47 23.81
CA GLU A 269 -43.31 12.73 23.29
C GLU A 269 -43.88 11.56 22.47
N ARG A 270 -43.05 10.80 21.75
CA ARG A 270 -43.52 9.68 20.90
C ARG A 270 -43.86 8.40 21.66
N VAL A 271 -43.36 8.21 22.89
CA VAL A 271 -43.72 7.06 23.72
C VAL A 271 -45.06 7.30 24.43
N SER A 272 -45.35 8.54 24.81
CA SER A 272 -46.61 8.90 25.50
C SER A 272 -47.87 8.79 24.63
N GLU A 273 -47.76 8.92 23.29
CA GLU A 273 -48.89 8.75 22.36
C GLU A 273 -49.16 7.29 21.96
N SER A 274 -48.17 6.38 22.09
CA SER A 274 -48.38 4.96 21.73
C SER A 274 -48.99 4.12 22.85
N GLU A 275 -48.90 4.52 24.12
CA GLU A 275 -49.50 3.78 25.24
C GLU A 275 -50.98 4.15 25.52
N ALA A 276 -51.52 5.21 24.90
CA ALA A 276 -52.92 5.60 25.08
C ALA A 276 -53.90 4.98 24.06
N ALA A 277 -53.41 4.23 23.06
CA ALA A 277 -54.22 3.70 21.96
C ALA A 277 -54.53 2.18 22.05
N ASP A 278 -54.04 1.46 23.07
CA ASP A 278 -54.27 0.01 23.25
C ASP A 278 -55.09 -0.32 24.53
N ALA A 279 -55.85 0.65 25.03
CA ALA A 279 -56.76 0.48 26.16
C ALA A 279 -58.12 1.15 25.93
N GLU A 280 -58.87 0.69 24.91
CA GLU A 280 -60.34 0.76 24.90
C GLU A 280 -60.96 -0.43 24.15
#